data_AF-A0A260WK63-F1
#
_entry.id   AF-A0A260WK63-F1
#
_cell.length_a   1.000
_cell.length_b   1.000
_cell.length_c   1.000
_cell.angle_alpha   90.00
_cell.angle_beta   90.00
_cell.angle_gamma   90.00
#
_symmetry.space_group_name_H-M   'P 1'
#
loop_
_entity.id
_entity.type
_entity.pdbx_description
1 polymer ?
#
loop_
_entity_poly.entity_id
_entity_poly.type
_entity_poly.pdbx_seq_one_letter_code
_entity_poly.pdbx_strand_id
1 'polypeptide(L)'
;MCVVLFFAGIALASCASPEPGEQLAVDEDQIRNYLEADGFNVPRGFEFVEAFVFWEFVGAPAWSARYEADAAFGDASTVAAANPNFPPMEPVGCGTVPPGKWSSVGFVCRSGALSTRYPPSGGMDSMTIVLTQDDESAQLYMYSAGH
;
A
#
# COMPACT_ATOMS: atom_id res chain seq x y z
N MET A 1 29.30 24.10 -5.53
CA MET A 1 30.78 24.18 -5.39
C MET A 1 31.19 23.10 -4.39
N CYS A 2 31.60 21.92 -4.87
CA CYS A 2 32.01 20.81 -4.01
C CYS A 2 33.47 21.00 -3.61
N VAL A 3 33.72 21.11 -2.30
CA VAL A 3 35.06 21.08 -1.72
C VAL A 3 35.50 19.63 -1.65
N VAL A 4 36.58 19.29 -2.34
CA VAL A 4 37.23 17.97 -2.26
C VAL A 4 38.21 18.01 -1.09
N LEU A 5 37.92 17.28 -0.02
CA LEU A 5 38.86 17.00 1.05
C LEU A 5 39.29 15.54 0.96
N PHE A 6 40.59 15.34 0.74
CA PHE A 6 41.28 14.05 0.77
C PHE A 6 41.31 13.52 2.21
N PHE A 7 40.57 12.45 2.50
CA PHE A 7 40.89 11.55 3.62
C PHE A 7 40.52 10.11 3.25
N ALA A 8 41.43 9.20 3.57
CA ALA A 8 41.37 7.77 3.31
C ALA A 8 40.21 7.09 4.06
N GLY A 9 39.55 6.13 3.40
CA GLY A 9 38.64 5.17 4.01
C GLY A 9 37.21 5.66 4.22
N ILE A 10 36.43 5.79 3.14
CA ILE A 10 34.98 5.95 3.24
C ILE A 10 34.35 5.09 2.13
N ALA A 11 33.57 4.08 2.54
CA ALA A 11 32.71 3.35 1.64
C ALA A 11 31.86 4.36 0.87
N LEU A 12 31.92 4.31 -0.45
CA LEU A 12 31.06 5.09 -1.33
C LEU A 12 29.62 4.64 -1.05
N ALA A 13 28.94 5.32 -0.12
CA ALA A 13 27.49 5.38 -0.15
C ALA A 13 27.17 6.18 -1.42
N SER A 14 27.08 5.48 -2.55
CA SER A 14 26.51 6.02 -3.75
C SER A 14 25.12 6.52 -3.37
N CYS A 15 24.89 7.84 -3.48
CA CYS A 15 23.56 8.38 -3.63
C CYS A 15 23.00 7.86 -4.97
N ALA A 16 22.66 6.57 -5.02
CA ALA A 16 21.91 6.00 -6.11
C ALA A 16 20.47 6.49 -5.90
N SER A 17 20.10 7.53 -6.65
CA SER A 17 18.69 7.84 -6.84
C SER A 17 18.05 6.61 -7.49
N PRO A 18 16.92 6.09 -6.97
CA PRO A 18 16.22 4.97 -7.59
C PRO A 18 15.93 5.28 -9.06
N GLU A 19 16.10 4.27 -9.92
CA GLU A 19 15.77 4.45 -11.34
C GLU A 19 14.24 4.55 -11.50
N PRO A 20 13.72 5.41 -12.39
CA PRO A 20 12.28 5.46 -12.66
C PRO A 20 11.75 4.06 -13.06
N GLY A 21 10.73 3.58 -12.36
CA GLY A 21 10.15 2.25 -12.52
C GLY A 21 10.73 1.18 -11.59
N GLU A 22 11.72 1.52 -10.75
CA GLU A 22 12.26 0.60 -9.75
C GLU A 22 11.20 0.29 -8.67
N GLN A 23 11.00 -1.01 -8.44
CA GLN A 23 10.17 -1.54 -7.37
C GLN A 23 11.07 -1.84 -6.17
N LEU A 24 10.85 -1.13 -5.06
CA LEU A 24 11.59 -1.33 -3.82
C LEU A 24 10.70 -2.02 -2.80
N ALA A 25 11.12 -3.19 -2.30
CA ALA A 25 10.49 -3.82 -1.15
C ALA A 25 10.73 -2.97 0.10
N VAL A 26 9.68 -2.74 0.88
CA VAL A 26 9.75 -1.96 2.12
C VAL A 26 9.22 -2.79 3.30
N ASP A 27 9.72 -2.49 4.49
CA ASP A 27 9.29 -3.14 5.72
C ASP A 27 8.01 -2.49 6.31
N GLU A 28 7.51 -3.08 7.40
CA GLU A 28 6.29 -2.62 8.07
C GLU A 28 6.41 -1.18 8.60
N ASP A 29 7.56 -0.80 9.16
CA ASP A 29 7.73 0.54 9.73
C ASP A 29 7.75 1.60 8.63
N GLN A 30 8.34 1.28 7.47
CA GLN A 30 8.31 2.14 6.31
C GLN A 30 6.90 2.30 5.74
N ILE A 31 6.15 1.21 5.54
CA ILE A 31 4.79 1.29 4.99
C ILE A 31 3.82 1.98 5.96
N ARG A 32 4.04 1.87 7.27
CA ARG A 32 3.24 2.55 8.29
C ARG A 32 3.28 4.08 8.13
N ASN A 33 4.45 4.65 7.79
CA ASN A 33 4.56 6.08 7.54
C ASN A 33 3.71 6.53 6.34
N TYR A 34 3.63 5.71 5.28
CA TYR A 34 2.78 5.99 4.12
C TYR A 34 1.30 5.87 4.46
N LEU A 35 0.91 4.84 5.22
CA LEU A 35 -0.46 4.66 5.70
C LEU A 35 -0.93 5.81 6.59
N GLU A 36 -0.07 6.31 7.48
CA GLU A 36 -0.34 7.48 8.31
C GLU A 36 -0.52 8.75 7.47
N ALA A 37 0.32 8.95 6.45
CA ALA A 37 0.17 10.05 5.51
C ALA A 37 -1.13 9.96 4.70
N ASP A 38 -1.51 8.74 4.31
CA ASP A 38 -2.75 8.43 3.60
C ASP A 38 -3.96 8.25 4.53
N GLY A 39 -3.81 8.53 5.83
CA GLY A 39 -4.89 8.53 6.82
C GLY A 39 -5.66 7.22 6.95
N PHE A 40 -5.04 6.09 6.58
CA PHE A 40 -5.63 4.76 6.67
C PHE A 40 -5.05 4.00 7.86
N ASN A 41 -5.94 3.41 8.66
CA ASN A 41 -5.58 2.53 9.76
C ASN A 41 -5.82 1.09 9.37
N VAL A 42 -4.78 0.26 9.45
CA VAL A 42 -4.91 -1.20 9.28
C VAL A 42 -5.78 -1.75 10.42
N PRO A 43 -6.86 -2.50 10.13
CA PRO A 43 -7.72 -3.02 11.18
C PRO A 43 -6.98 -4.04 12.07
N ARG A 44 -7.35 -4.09 13.36
CA ARG A 44 -6.78 -5.08 14.28
C ARG A 44 -7.03 -6.51 13.77
N GLY A 45 -6.01 -7.35 13.87
CA GLY A 45 -6.05 -8.74 13.41
C GLY A 45 -5.38 -8.94 12.06
N PHE A 46 -5.20 -7.87 11.28
CA PHE A 46 -4.42 -7.89 10.06
C PHE A 46 -2.93 -7.69 10.36
N GLU A 47 -2.13 -8.65 9.95
CA GLU A 47 -0.68 -8.66 10.07
C GLU A 47 -0.01 -8.31 8.74
N PHE A 48 1.11 -7.59 8.81
CA PHE A 48 1.87 -7.21 7.64
C PHE A 48 2.46 -8.42 6.93
N VAL A 49 2.29 -8.50 5.61
CA VAL A 49 2.91 -9.56 4.80
C VAL A 49 4.00 -8.98 3.91
N GLU A 50 3.67 -7.97 3.11
CA GLU A 50 4.61 -7.37 2.17
C GLU A 50 4.12 -5.99 1.71
N ALA A 51 5.08 -5.14 1.33
CA ALA A 51 4.80 -3.88 0.67
C ALA A 51 5.91 -3.49 -0.29
N PHE A 52 5.53 -2.70 -1.29
CA PHE A 52 6.42 -2.21 -2.33
C PHE A 52 6.14 -0.75 -2.64
N VAL A 53 7.20 0.01 -2.84
CA VAL A 53 7.17 1.40 -3.29
C VAL A 53 7.65 1.46 -4.73
N PHE A 54 7.01 2.29 -5.55
CA PHE A 54 7.29 2.47 -6.97
C PHE A 54 7.61 3.92 -7.25
N TRP A 55 8.86 4.17 -7.63
CA TRP A 55 9.31 5.51 -8.00
C TRP A 55 9.05 5.74 -9.48
N GLU A 56 7.96 6.43 -9.82
CA GLU A 56 7.64 6.71 -11.23
C GLU A 56 8.14 8.09 -11.69
N PHE A 57 8.03 9.17 -10.89
CA PHE A 57 8.54 10.54 -11.18
C PHE A 57 8.75 11.40 -9.91
N VAL A 58 8.92 12.73 -10.05
CA VAL A 58 8.93 13.72 -8.95
C VAL A 58 7.56 13.75 -8.27
N GLY A 59 7.51 13.51 -6.96
CA GLY A 59 6.24 13.40 -6.25
C GLY A 59 6.31 12.45 -5.04
N ALA A 60 5.17 12.23 -4.39
CA ALA A 60 5.00 11.12 -3.48
C ALA A 60 5.02 9.79 -4.28
N PRO A 61 5.79 8.77 -3.86
CA PRO A 61 5.87 7.55 -4.63
C PRO A 61 4.57 6.73 -4.49
N ALA A 62 4.19 6.05 -5.57
CA ALA A 62 3.11 5.07 -5.51
C ALA A 62 3.54 3.88 -4.65
N TRP A 63 2.59 3.20 -4.01
CA TRP A 63 2.90 2.03 -3.19
C TRP A 63 1.76 1.02 -3.18
N SER A 64 2.10 -0.25 -2.95
CA SER A 64 1.15 -1.34 -2.71
C SER A 64 1.52 -2.07 -1.44
N ALA A 65 0.53 -2.55 -0.69
CA ALA A 65 0.75 -3.39 0.49
C ALA A 65 -0.29 -4.49 0.59
N ARG A 66 0.10 -5.62 1.20
CA ARG A 66 -0.78 -6.72 1.58
C ARG A 66 -0.65 -7.00 3.07
N TYR A 67 -1.80 -7.13 3.70
CA TYR A 67 -1.96 -7.62 5.06
C TYR A 67 -2.89 -8.83 5.06
N GLU A 68 -2.72 -9.69 6.06
CA GLU A 68 -3.47 -10.94 6.17
C GLU A 68 -3.97 -11.13 7.61
N ALA A 69 -5.15 -11.70 7.74
CA ALA A 69 -5.79 -12.01 9.01
C ALA A 69 -6.51 -13.36 8.91
N ASP A 70 -6.94 -13.92 10.04
CA ASP A 70 -7.93 -14.98 10.02
C ASP A 70 -9.23 -14.49 9.35
N ALA A 71 -9.94 -15.41 8.69
CA ALA A 71 -11.26 -15.16 8.08
C ALA A 71 -12.25 -14.43 9.03
N ALA A 72 -12.16 -14.66 10.34
CA ALA A 72 -13.02 -14.03 11.34
C ALA A 72 -12.87 -12.49 11.43
N PHE A 73 -11.75 -11.94 10.95
CA PHE A 73 -11.50 -10.49 10.90
C PHE A 73 -11.83 -9.85 9.54
N GLY A 74 -12.10 -10.67 8.52
CA GLY A 74 -12.27 -10.29 7.11
C GLY A 74 -13.56 -9.61 6.70
N ASP A 75 -14.22 -8.91 7.61
CA ASP A 75 -15.49 -8.22 7.35
C ASP A 75 -15.25 -6.74 6.95
N ALA A 76 -16.00 -6.25 5.97
CA ALA A 76 -16.06 -4.82 5.63
C ALA A 76 -16.37 -3.93 6.84
N SER A 77 -17.16 -4.39 7.81
CA SER A 77 -17.45 -3.62 9.02
C SER A 77 -16.19 -3.41 9.88
N THR A 78 -15.28 -4.38 9.91
CA THR A 78 -13.97 -4.27 10.58
C THR A 78 -13.12 -3.19 9.91
N VAL A 79 -13.10 -3.16 8.56
CA VAL A 79 -12.38 -2.13 7.81
C VAL A 79 -13.01 -0.74 8.03
N ALA A 80 -14.34 -0.65 7.97
CA ALA A 80 -15.07 0.61 8.16
C ALA A 80 -14.93 1.16 9.58
N ALA A 81 -14.93 0.30 10.60
CA ALA A 81 -14.74 0.70 11.99
C ALA A 81 -13.35 1.31 12.24
N ALA A 82 -12.31 0.77 11.59
CA ALA A 82 -10.96 1.34 11.65
C ALA A 82 -10.79 2.62 10.82
N ASN A 83 -11.63 2.82 9.80
CA ASN A 83 -11.51 3.87 8.80
C ASN A 83 -12.83 4.62 8.57
N PRO A 84 -13.38 5.34 9.58
CA PRO A 84 -14.70 5.97 9.48
C PRO A 84 -14.80 7.10 8.44
N ASN A 85 -13.67 7.62 7.97
CA ASN A 85 -13.61 8.65 6.95
C ASN A 85 -13.58 8.07 5.52
N PHE A 86 -13.35 6.76 5.37
CA PHE A 86 -13.36 6.10 4.07
C PHE A 86 -14.80 5.79 3.64
N PRO A 87 -15.11 5.85 2.33
CA PRO A 87 -16.39 5.36 1.83
C PRO A 87 -16.58 3.88 2.20
N PRO A 88 -17.84 3.41 2.39
CA PRO A 88 -18.12 2.00 2.60
C PRO A 88 -17.51 1.12 1.51
N MET A 89 -17.10 -0.10 1.88
CA MET A 89 -16.65 -1.08 0.90
C MET A 89 -17.85 -1.65 0.15
N GLU A 90 -17.73 -1.71 -1.17
CA GLU A 90 -18.78 -2.22 -2.05
C GLU A 90 -18.31 -3.49 -2.78
N PRO A 91 -19.21 -4.43 -3.10
CA PRO A 91 -18.87 -5.60 -3.89
C PRO A 91 -18.27 -5.21 -5.25
N VAL A 92 -17.17 -5.87 -5.61
CA VAL A 92 -16.49 -5.67 -6.89
C VAL A 92 -16.29 -7.00 -7.62
N GLY A 93 -16.54 -7.00 -8.93
CA GLY A 93 -16.22 -8.14 -9.78
C GLY A 93 -14.72 -8.18 -10.10
N CYS A 94 -14.15 -9.36 -10.31
CA CYS A 94 -12.72 -9.48 -10.63
C CYS A 94 -12.29 -8.79 -11.92
N GLY A 95 -13.20 -8.61 -12.88
CA GLY A 95 -12.96 -7.81 -14.09
C GLY A 95 -13.07 -6.29 -13.89
N THR A 96 -13.48 -5.84 -12.70
CA THR A 96 -13.75 -4.42 -12.39
C THR A 96 -12.99 -3.95 -11.15
N VAL A 97 -12.06 -4.74 -10.62
CA VAL A 97 -11.16 -4.29 -9.53
C VAL A 97 -10.41 -3.04 -10.01
N PRO A 98 -10.43 -1.93 -9.25
CA PRO A 98 -9.75 -0.73 -9.68
C PRO A 98 -8.24 -0.96 -9.85
N PRO A 99 -7.52 -0.20 -10.69
CA PRO A 99 -6.08 -0.36 -10.86
C PRO A 99 -5.29 -0.14 -9.56
N GLY A 100 -4.25 -0.94 -9.30
CA GLY A 100 -3.40 -0.72 -8.11
C GLY A 100 -2.12 -1.55 -7.96
N LYS A 101 -1.41 -1.78 -9.07
CA LYS A 101 -0.15 -2.56 -9.10
C LYS A 101 -0.21 -3.91 -8.36
N TRP A 102 -1.37 -4.54 -8.38
CA TRP A 102 -1.72 -5.70 -7.55
C TRP A 102 -0.83 -6.94 -7.69
N SER A 103 -0.17 -7.11 -8.83
CA SER A 103 0.75 -8.21 -9.07
C SER A 103 1.99 -8.14 -8.18
N SER A 104 2.35 -6.96 -7.67
CA SER A 104 3.50 -6.78 -6.77
C SER A 104 3.31 -7.46 -5.43
N VAL A 105 2.07 -7.51 -4.94
CA VAL A 105 1.68 -8.01 -3.61
C VAL A 105 0.88 -9.32 -3.71
N GLY A 106 1.02 -10.05 -4.82
CA GLY A 106 0.41 -11.36 -5.01
C GLY A 106 -1.12 -11.37 -4.96
N PHE A 107 -1.79 -10.29 -5.38
CA PHE A 107 -3.24 -10.23 -5.40
C PHE A 107 -3.86 -11.29 -6.31
N VAL A 108 -4.79 -12.05 -5.75
CA VAL A 108 -5.66 -12.96 -6.49
C VAL A 108 -7.09 -12.58 -6.17
N CYS A 109 -7.79 -12.03 -7.16
CA CYS A 109 -9.20 -11.70 -6.96
C CYS A 109 -10.03 -12.96 -6.73
N ARG A 110 -10.96 -12.87 -5.78
CA ARG A 110 -11.91 -13.93 -5.42
C ARG A 110 -13.35 -13.43 -5.56
N SER A 111 -14.29 -14.36 -5.74
CA SER A 111 -15.71 -14.03 -5.67
C SER A 111 -16.05 -13.42 -4.31
N GLY A 112 -16.81 -12.33 -4.30
CA GLY A 112 -17.13 -11.61 -3.06
C GLY A 112 -16.06 -10.62 -2.62
N ALA A 113 -15.06 -10.31 -3.47
CA ALA A 113 -14.15 -9.21 -3.22
C ALA A 113 -14.93 -7.90 -2.98
N LEU A 114 -14.47 -7.13 -2.01
CA LEU A 114 -15.01 -5.83 -1.68
C LEU A 114 -13.95 -4.78 -1.96
N SER A 115 -14.36 -3.59 -2.38
CA SER A 115 -13.43 -2.49 -2.60
C SER A 115 -14.00 -1.17 -2.12
N THR A 116 -13.12 -0.31 -1.61
CA THR A 116 -13.41 1.11 -1.41
C THR A 116 -12.28 1.92 -2.04
N ARG A 117 -12.59 3.16 -2.39
CA ARG A 117 -11.62 4.11 -2.92
C ARG A 117 -11.80 5.45 -2.25
N TYR A 118 -10.73 5.96 -1.66
CA TYR A 118 -10.66 7.33 -1.22
C TYR A 118 -10.20 8.22 -2.38
N PRO A 119 -10.98 9.25 -2.78
CA PRO A 119 -10.55 10.18 -3.81
C PRO A 119 -9.40 11.06 -3.28
N PRO A 120 -8.53 11.58 -4.16
CA PRO A 120 -7.46 12.47 -3.71
C PRO A 120 -8.07 13.71 -3.03
N SER A 121 -7.57 14.06 -1.84
CA SER A 121 -8.11 15.19 -1.07
C SER A 121 -7.03 15.88 -0.25
N GLY A 122 -6.86 17.19 -0.42
CA GLY A 122 -6.15 18.06 0.53
C GLY A 122 -4.75 17.65 0.98
N GLY A 123 -4.01 16.84 0.22
CA GLY A 123 -2.68 16.30 0.56
C GLY A 123 -2.60 14.77 0.68
N MET A 124 -3.74 14.07 0.60
CA MET A 124 -3.83 12.61 0.58
C MET A 124 -3.94 12.09 -0.85
N ASP A 125 -3.19 11.01 -1.13
CA ASP A 125 -3.23 10.32 -2.41
C ASP A 125 -4.55 9.59 -2.65
N SER A 126 -4.85 9.29 -3.91
CA SER A 126 -5.98 8.41 -4.19
C SER A 126 -5.63 7.00 -3.74
N MET A 127 -6.37 6.49 -2.76
CA MET A 127 -6.11 5.20 -2.15
C MET A 127 -7.21 4.21 -2.52
N THR A 128 -6.83 3.04 -3.02
CA THR A 128 -7.73 1.92 -3.31
C THR A 128 -7.47 0.80 -2.35
N ILE A 129 -8.53 0.31 -1.72
CA ILE A 129 -8.50 -0.82 -0.81
C ILE A 129 -9.33 -1.94 -1.44
N VAL A 130 -8.81 -3.16 -1.39
CA VAL A 130 -9.52 -4.37 -1.80
C VAL A 130 -9.42 -5.39 -0.65
N LEU A 131 -10.57 -5.88 -0.20
CA LEU A 131 -10.67 -6.94 0.78
C LEU A 131 -11.11 -8.21 0.07
N THR A 132 -10.35 -9.29 0.25
CA THR A 132 -10.73 -10.64 -0.20
C THR A 132 -10.68 -11.59 0.97
N GLN A 133 -11.43 -12.67 0.87
CA GLN A 133 -11.52 -13.67 1.93
C GLN A 133 -11.70 -15.07 1.32
N ASP A 134 -11.19 -16.09 2.00
CA ASP A 134 -11.60 -17.48 1.87
C ASP A 134 -12.05 -18.05 3.22
N ASP A 135 -12.22 -19.37 3.31
CA ASP A 135 -12.69 -20.03 4.52
C ASP A 135 -11.70 -19.93 5.70
N GLU A 136 -10.42 -19.65 5.43
CA GLU A 136 -9.33 -19.66 6.42
C GLU A 136 -8.79 -18.25 6.69
N SER A 137 -8.70 -17.41 5.66
CA SER A 137 -7.95 -16.16 5.68
C SER A 137 -8.74 -15.00 5.07
N ALA A 138 -8.44 -13.80 5.56
CA ALA A 138 -8.83 -12.53 4.98
C ALA A 138 -7.59 -11.74 4.59
N GLN A 139 -7.64 -11.08 3.44
CA GLN A 139 -6.51 -10.38 2.86
C GLN A 139 -6.93 -8.97 2.49
N LEU A 140 -6.16 -7.99 2.98
CA LEU A 140 -6.35 -6.59 2.70
C LEU A 140 -5.24 -6.11 1.78
N TYR A 141 -5.64 -5.70 0.57
CA TYR A 141 -4.77 -5.16 -0.45
C TYR A 141 -4.97 -3.66 -0.52
N MET A 142 -3.88 -2.92 -0.57
CA MET A 142 -3.88 -1.48 -0.56
C MET A 142 -3.00 -0.97 -1.69
N TYR A 143 -3.47 0.08 -2.34
CA TYR A 143 -2.71 0.81 -3.34
C TYR A 143 -2.91 2.30 -3.19
N SER A 144 -1.81 3.03 -3.17
CA SER A 144 -1.80 4.49 -3.28
C SER A 144 -1.10 4.88 -4.57
N ALA A 145 -1.71 5.77 -5.33
CA ALA A 145 -1.24 6.10 -6.69
C ALA A 145 0.00 7.01 -6.71
N GLY A 146 0.34 7.67 -5.61
CA GLY A 146 1.32 8.76 -5.59
C GLY A 146 0.87 9.98 -6.42
N HIS A 147 1.51 11.13 -6.20
CA HIS A 147 1.25 12.39 -6.94
C HIS A 147 2.50 13.24 -7.12
#